data_AF-G5JLC0-F1
#
_entry.id   AF-G5JLC0-F1
#
_cell.length_a   1.000
_cell.length_b   1.000
_cell.length_c   1.000
_cell.angle_alpha   90.00
_cell.angle_beta   90.00
_cell.angle_gamma   90.00
#
_symmetry.space_group_name_H-M   'P 1'
#
loop_
_entity.id
_entity.type
_entity.pdbx_description
1 polymer ?
#
loop_
_entity_poly.entity_id
_entity_poly.type
_entity_poly.pdbx_seq_one_letter_code
_entity_poly.pdbx_strand_id
1 'polypeptide(L)'
;MLIEQWQQEKDTLHHLAQILGKYTLVAAYQEPQWEHVMLDINVQGFSTGLLHDKSHDFSIAVNLMKHRIEIIVDNNYHEILLQHGQSIKFYYESITQILNDEGVDLVINTTPQEVADHTPFEKNNHLHHYNEAIAEEVL
;
A
#
# COMPACT_ATOMS: atom_id res chain seq x y z
N MET A 1 -13.63 3.03 20.63
CA MET A 1 -13.77 4.26 19.83
C MET A 1 -14.81 4.06 18.74
N LEU A 2 -15.43 5.14 18.28
CA LEU A 2 -16.32 5.12 17.11
C LEU A 2 -15.49 5.28 15.83
N ILE A 3 -15.88 4.60 14.74
CA ILE A 3 -15.22 4.70 13.41
C ILE A 3 -15.10 6.16 12.94
N GLU A 4 -16.07 6.99 13.30
CA GLU A 4 -16.10 8.42 12.98
C GLU A 4 -14.86 9.19 13.48
N GLN A 5 -14.22 8.74 14.57
CA GLN A 5 -13.10 9.44 15.21
C GLN A 5 -11.76 9.29 14.46
N TRP A 6 -11.62 8.26 13.62
CA TRP A 6 -10.40 7.95 12.85
C TRP A 6 -10.72 7.71 11.37
N GLN A 7 -11.84 8.28 10.90
CA GLN A 7 -12.33 8.09 9.54
C GLN A 7 -11.31 8.54 8.49
N GLN A 8 -10.54 9.60 8.76
CA GLN A 8 -9.52 10.11 7.83
C GLN A 8 -8.29 9.19 7.77
N GLU A 9 -7.86 8.63 8.90
CA GLU A 9 -6.82 7.59 8.96
C GLU A 9 -7.25 6.36 8.18
N LYS A 10 -8.49 5.89 8.42
CA LYS A 10 -9.06 4.75 7.70
C LYS A 10 -9.02 4.97 6.20
N ASP A 11 -9.40 6.15 5.73
CA ASP A 11 -9.45 6.46 4.30
C ASP A 11 -8.03 6.44 3.70
N THR A 12 -7.04 6.97 4.40
CA THR A 12 -5.63 6.88 4.00
C THR A 12 -5.17 5.42 3.88
N LEU A 13 -5.39 4.63 4.94
CA LEU A 13 -4.99 3.23 4.97
C LEU A 13 -5.74 2.38 3.93
N HIS A 14 -7.01 2.70 3.67
CA HIS A 14 -7.79 2.03 2.64
C HIS A 14 -7.21 2.26 1.25
N HIS A 15 -6.80 3.49 0.92
CA HIS A 15 -6.13 3.76 -0.36
C HIS A 15 -4.78 3.05 -0.47
N LEU A 16 -3.99 3.00 0.62
CA LEU A 16 -2.74 2.23 0.64
C LEU A 16 -3.00 0.73 0.44
N ALA A 17 -4.01 0.16 1.09
CA ALA A 17 -4.42 -1.22 0.89
C ALA A 17 -4.84 -1.47 -0.57
N GLN A 18 -5.53 -0.54 -1.22
CA GLN A 18 -5.85 -0.67 -2.64
C GLN A 18 -4.61 -0.64 -3.53
N ILE A 19 -3.64 0.24 -3.26
CA ILE A 19 -2.36 0.27 -4.01
C ILE A 19 -1.68 -1.10 -3.91
N LEU A 20 -1.48 -1.62 -2.70
CA LEU A 20 -0.84 -2.91 -2.47
C LEU A 20 -1.63 -4.05 -3.15
N GLY A 21 -2.95 -4.10 -2.95
CA GLY A 21 -3.80 -5.14 -3.55
C GLY A 21 -3.78 -5.12 -5.08
N LYS A 22 -3.59 -3.96 -5.70
CA LYS A 22 -3.46 -3.84 -7.16
C LYS A 22 -2.10 -4.31 -7.67
N TYR A 23 -1.01 -4.15 -6.90
CA TYR A 23 0.26 -4.81 -7.21
C TYR A 23 0.15 -6.32 -7.03
N THR A 24 -0.45 -6.80 -5.94
CA THR A 24 -0.71 -8.23 -5.71
C THR A 24 -1.51 -8.82 -6.88
N LEU A 25 -2.58 -8.16 -7.33
CA LEU A 25 -3.41 -8.61 -8.44
C LEU A 25 -2.62 -8.82 -9.75
N VAL A 26 -1.60 -8.00 -10.00
CA VAL A 26 -0.81 -8.07 -11.23
C VAL A 26 0.33 -9.09 -11.13
N ALA A 27 0.96 -9.22 -9.95
CA ALA A 27 2.19 -9.99 -9.77
C ALA A 27 2.01 -11.36 -9.11
N ALA A 28 0.93 -11.60 -8.37
CA ALA A 28 0.71 -12.89 -7.73
C ALA A 28 0.40 -13.98 -8.77
N TYR A 29 0.81 -15.21 -8.47
CA TYR A 29 0.41 -16.35 -9.28
C TYR A 29 -1.10 -16.51 -9.24
N GLN A 30 -1.73 -16.69 -10.40
CA GLN A 30 -3.18 -16.77 -10.47
C GLN A 30 -3.68 -18.11 -9.90
N GLU A 31 -4.35 -18.01 -8.76
CA GLU A 31 -5.06 -19.13 -8.13
C GLU A 31 -6.54 -19.15 -8.53
N PRO A 32 -7.24 -20.30 -8.45
CA PRO A 32 -8.69 -20.34 -8.56
C PRO A 32 -9.36 -19.37 -7.58
N GLN A 33 -10.44 -18.72 -7.99
CA GLN A 33 -11.09 -17.63 -7.24
C GLN A 33 -10.16 -16.40 -7.05
N TRP A 34 -10.47 -15.55 -6.08
CA TRP A 34 -9.77 -14.29 -5.80
C TRP A 34 -8.76 -14.39 -4.65
N GLU A 35 -8.41 -15.62 -4.23
CA GLU A 35 -7.56 -15.86 -3.07
C GLU A 35 -6.15 -15.29 -3.24
N HIS A 36 -5.61 -15.27 -4.47
CA HIS A 36 -4.30 -14.71 -4.79
C HIS A 36 -4.20 -13.18 -4.66
N VAL A 37 -5.31 -12.47 -4.40
CA VAL A 37 -5.36 -11.00 -4.31
C VAL A 37 -5.46 -10.51 -2.86
N MET A 38 -5.50 -11.43 -1.90
CA MET A 38 -5.61 -11.07 -0.48
C MET A 38 -4.31 -10.44 0.04
N LEU A 39 -4.46 -9.46 0.93
CA LEU A 39 -3.35 -8.93 1.71
C LEU A 39 -3.23 -9.71 3.01
N ASP A 40 -2.03 -10.19 3.31
CA ASP A 40 -1.71 -10.89 4.54
C ASP A 40 -1.73 -9.91 5.71
N ILE A 41 -2.61 -10.13 6.68
CA ILE A 41 -2.66 -9.38 7.93
C ILE A 41 -1.73 -10.05 8.94
N ASN A 42 -0.86 -9.27 9.56
CA ASN A 42 0.03 -9.73 10.62
C ASN A 42 0.04 -8.73 11.79
N VAL A 43 0.79 -9.05 12.85
CA VAL A 43 0.84 -8.24 14.07
C VAL A 43 1.36 -6.81 13.87
N GLN A 44 2.00 -6.51 12.74
CA GLN A 44 2.57 -5.21 12.42
C GLN A 44 1.67 -4.38 11.50
N GLY A 45 0.74 -5.01 10.78
CA GLY A 45 -0.09 -4.37 9.77
C GLY A 45 -0.50 -5.34 8.67
N PHE A 46 -0.32 -4.95 7.40
CA PHE A 46 -0.71 -5.77 6.25
C PHE A 46 0.35 -5.78 5.14
N SER A 47 0.42 -6.88 4.40
CA SER A 47 1.44 -7.12 3.38
C SER A 47 0.86 -7.77 2.13
N THR A 48 1.53 -7.57 0.99
CA THR A 48 1.24 -8.31 -0.25
C THR A 48 1.63 -9.77 -0.18
N GLY A 49 2.41 -10.18 0.83
CA GLY A 49 3.13 -11.45 0.80
C GLY A 49 4.25 -11.44 -0.25
N LEU A 50 4.79 -12.62 -0.54
CA LEU A 50 5.81 -12.80 -1.58
C LEU A 50 5.17 -12.68 -2.97
N LEU A 51 5.70 -11.77 -3.78
CA LEU A 51 5.34 -11.54 -5.17
C LEU A 51 6.56 -11.78 -6.07
N HIS A 52 6.29 -12.04 -7.35
CA HIS A 52 7.33 -12.31 -8.34
C HIS A 52 7.13 -11.46 -9.60
N ASP A 53 8.18 -10.79 -10.07
CA ASP A 53 8.23 -10.19 -11.42
C ASP A 53 9.53 -10.62 -12.12
N LYS A 54 9.41 -11.32 -13.24
CA LYS A 54 10.55 -11.84 -14.03
C LYS A 54 11.55 -12.66 -13.20
N SER A 55 12.63 -12.03 -12.75
CA SER A 55 13.73 -12.62 -11.98
C SER A 55 13.87 -12.02 -10.58
N HIS A 56 12.91 -11.22 -10.16
CA HIS A 56 12.89 -10.53 -8.87
C HIS A 56 11.78 -11.06 -7.99
N ASP A 57 12.14 -11.30 -6.74
CA ASP A 57 11.22 -11.63 -5.66
C ASP A 57 11.01 -10.37 -4.83
N PHE A 58 9.77 -9.98 -4.58
CA PHE A 58 9.52 -8.75 -3.83
C PHE A 58 8.29 -8.81 -2.94
N SER A 59 8.21 -7.88 -1.99
CA SER A 59 7.03 -7.69 -1.15
C SER A 59 6.87 -6.23 -0.76
N ILE A 60 5.62 -5.83 -0.51
CA ILE A 60 5.27 -4.49 -0.03
C ILE A 60 4.42 -4.66 1.21
N ALA A 61 4.79 -4.01 2.31
CA ALA A 61 4.06 -4.08 3.55
C ALA A 61 3.81 -2.70 4.15
N VAL A 62 2.63 -2.48 4.71
CA VAL A 62 2.36 -1.33 5.57
C VAL A 62 2.59 -1.78 7.01
N ASN A 63 3.67 -1.30 7.60
CA ASN A 63 4.04 -1.54 9.00
C ASN A 63 3.52 -0.38 9.86
N LEU A 64 2.37 -0.60 10.51
CA LEU A 64 1.71 0.38 11.35
C LEU A 64 2.42 0.57 12.69
N MET A 65 3.12 -0.45 13.20
CA MET A 65 3.96 -0.32 14.40
C MET A 65 5.19 0.57 14.20
N LYS A 66 5.65 0.69 12.94
CA LYS A 66 6.81 1.50 12.55
C LYS A 66 6.45 2.71 11.69
N HIS A 67 5.16 2.94 11.48
CA HIS A 67 4.62 4.05 10.69
C HIS A 67 5.29 4.19 9.33
N ARG A 68 5.41 3.08 8.58
CA ARG A 68 6.10 3.09 7.28
C ARG A 68 5.56 2.03 6.33
N ILE A 69 5.79 2.24 5.05
CA ILE A 69 5.68 1.23 4.00
C ILE A 69 7.08 0.63 3.81
N GLU A 70 7.19 -0.68 3.91
CA GLU A 70 8.41 -1.44 3.71
C GLU A 70 8.34 -2.11 2.33
N ILE A 71 9.38 -1.97 1.54
CA ILE A 71 9.51 -2.61 0.23
C ILE A 71 10.81 -3.40 0.24
N ILE A 72 10.69 -4.69 -0.02
CA ILE A 72 11.85 -5.58 -0.14
C ILE A 72 11.85 -6.12 -1.57
N VAL A 73 12.96 -5.95 -2.28
CA VAL A 73 13.21 -6.56 -3.58
C VAL A 73 14.50 -7.36 -3.47
N ASP A 74 14.42 -8.67 -3.63
CA ASP A 74 15.48 -9.63 -3.38
C ASP A 74 16.15 -9.45 -2.00
N ASN A 75 17.29 -8.77 -1.95
CA ASN A 75 18.07 -8.50 -0.74
C ASN A 75 18.11 -7.00 -0.37
N ASN A 76 17.44 -6.15 -1.13
CA ASN A 76 17.40 -4.71 -0.95
C ASN A 76 16.15 -4.32 -0.15
N TYR A 77 16.35 -3.48 0.87
CA TYR A 77 15.28 -2.97 1.73
C TYR A 77 15.13 -1.47 1.53
N HIS A 78 13.89 -1.04 1.33
CA HIS A 78 13.51 0.36 1.19
C HIS A 78 12.34 0.65 2.12
N GLU A 79 12.21 1.92 2.53
CA GLU A 79 11.08 2.36 3.34
C GLU A 79 10.56 3.73 2.92
N ILE A 80 9.25 3.92 3.08
CA ILE A 80 8.56 5.20 2.90
C ILE A 80 7.83 5.49 4.21
N LEU A 81 8.16 6.59 4.88
CA LEU A 81 7.50 6.96 6.12
C LEU A 81 6.03 7.35 5.87
N LEU A 82 5.13 6.84 6.70
CA LEU A 82 3.75 7.31 6.77
C LEU A 82 3.72 8.61 7.55
N GLN A 83 3.29 9.68 6.91
CA GLN A 83 3.34 11.03 7.47
C GLN A 83 2.04 11.78 7.22
N HIS A 84 1.67 12.62 8.19
CA HIS A 84 0.58 13.56 8.04
C HIS A 84 0.80 14.50 6.85
N GLY A 85 -0.24 14.73 6.06
CA GLY A 85 -0.19 15.69 4.96
C GLY A 85 0.47 15.16 3.69
N GLN A 86 0.80 13.87 3.62
CA GLN A 86 1.18 13.25 2.35
C GLN A 86 -0.06 12.89 1.53
N SER A 87 0.10 12.87 0.21
CA SER A 87 -0.98 12.51 -0.71
C SER A 87 -0.91 11.04 -1.12
N ILE A 88 -2.01 10.47 -1.61
CA ILE A 88 -1.99 9.10 -2.16
C ILE A 88 -1.08 9.03 -3.39
N LYS A 89 -1.03 10.11 -4.18
CA LYS A 89 -0.08 10.25 -5.28
C LYS A 89 1.37 10.06 -4.81
N PHE A 90 1.76 10.73 -3.73
CA PHE A 90 3.12 10.62 -3.19
C PHE A 90 3.49 9.16 -2.87
N TYR A 91 2.62 8.43 -2.17
CA TYR A 91 2.88 7.03 -1.84
C TYR A 91 2.92 6.14 -3.09
N TYR A 92 1.96 6.29 -3.99
CA TYR A 92 1.92 5.54 -5.25
C TYR A 92 3.16 5.76 -6.12
N GLU A 93 3.55 7.02 -6.34
CA GLU A 93 4.73 7.36 -7.14
C GLU A 93 6.02 6.87 -6.46
N SER A 94 6.13 6.96 -5.13
CA SER A 94 7.30 6.48 -4.39
C SER A 94 7.44 4.96 -4.48
N ILE A 95 6.35 4.20 -4.31
CA ILE A 95 6.35 2.74 -4.46
C ILE A 95 6.74 2.37 -5.90
N THR A 96 6.10 3.00 -6.89
CA THR A 96 6.36 2.74 -8.31
C THR A 96 7.82 3.02 -8.66
N GLN A 97 8.38 4.14 -8.18
CA GLN A 97 9.75 4.52 -8.45
C GLN A 97 10.74 3.52 -7.85
N ILE A 98 10.54 3.11 -6.59
CA ILE A 98 11.42 2.12 -5.93
C ILE A 98 11.39 0.79 -6.69
N LEU A 99 10.20 0.29 -7.05
CA LEU A 99 10.09 -0.95 -7.81
C LEU A 99 10.80 -0.85 -9.17
N ASN A 100 10.59 0.26 -9.90
CA ASN A 100 11.24 0.49 -11.19
C ASN A 100 12.76 0.57 -11.09
N ASP A 101 13.29 1.24 -10.06
CA ASP A 101 14.72 1.37 -9.81
C ASP A 101 15.37 0.02 -9.50
N GLU A 102 14.63 -0.89 -8.87
CA GLU A 102 15.03 -2.28 -8.61
C GLU A 102 14.72 -3.25 -9.77
N GLY A 103 14.21 -2.76 -10.91
CA GLY A 103 13.94 -3.56 -12.11
C GLY A 103 12.58 -4.26 -12.18
N VAL A 104 11.69 -4.00 -11.22
CA VAL A 104 10.30 -4.48 -11.18
C VAL A 104 9.40 -3.45 -11.86
N ASP A 105 8.98 -3.74 -13.08
CA ASP A 105 8.14 -2.84 -13.90
C ASP A 105 6.74 -3.42 -14.08
N LEU A 106 5.81 -2.95 -13.23
CA LEU A 106 4.44 -3.43 -13.16
C LEU A 106 3.46 -2.30 -13.44
N VAL A 107 2.52 -2.55 -14.36
CA VAL A 107 1.43 -1.63 -14.67
C VAL A 107 0.17 -2.06 -13.95
N ILE A 108 -0.30 -1.24 -13.00
CA ILE A 108 -1.52 -1.47 -12.23
C ILE A 108 -2.66 -0.54 -12.67
N ASN A 109 -3.92 -0.95 -12.45
CA ASN A 109 -5.06 -0.04 -12.61
C ASN A 109 -5.13 0.94 -11.43
N THR A 110 -4.82 2.21 -11.64
CA THR A 110 -4.71 3.22 -10.57
C THR A 110 -6.04 3.82 -10.11
N THR A 111 -7.17 3.44 -10.71
CA THR A 111 -8.49 3.97 -10.29
C THR A 111 -8.94 3.30 -8.99
N PRO A 112 -9.19 4.07 -7.90
CA PRO A 112 -9.73 3.53 -6.67
C PRO A 112 -11.10 2.88 -6.86
N GLN A 113 -11.42 1.87 -6.06
CA GLN A 113 -12.70 1.15 -6.07
C GLN A 113 -13.33 1.19 -4.67
N GLU A 114 -14.64 0.98 -4.55
CA GLU A 114 -15.34 0.94 -3.25
C GLU A 114 -15.14 2.18 -2.35
N VAL A 115 -14.86 3.33 -2.96
CA VAL A 115 -14.72 4.64 -2.31
C VAL A 115 -15.51 5.69 -3.07
N ALA A 116 -15.88 6.78 -2.41
CA ALA A 116 -16.64 7.87 -3.05
C ALA A 116 -15.78 8.70 -4.03
N ASP A 117 -14.50 8.86 -3.73
CA ASP A 117 -13.54 9.56 -4.59
C ASP A 117 -12.77 8.58 -5.46
N HIS A 118 -13.03 8.59 -6.76
CA HIS A 118 -12.36 7.74 -7.75
C HIS A 118 -11.17 8.43 -8.44
N THR A 119 -10.64 9.51 -7.86
CA THR A 119 -9.46 10.19 -8.41
C THR A 119 -8.30 9.18 -8.52
N PRO A 120 -7.77 8.93 -9.74
CA PRO A 120 -6.65 8.00 -9.93
C PRO A 120 -5.47 8.34 -9.03
N PHE A 121 -4.74 7.33 -8.54
CA PHE A 121 -3.67 7.53 -7.55
C PHE A 121 -2.65 8.59 -8.00
N GLU A 122 -2.21 8.57 -9.25
CA GLU A 122 -1.25 9.53 -9.81
C GLU A 122 -1.79 10.97 -9.93
N LYS A 123 -3.10 11.15 -9.73
CA LYS A 123 -3.80 12.45 -9.76
C LYS A 123 -4.33 12.86 -8.38
N ASN A 124 -4.29 11.99 -7.38
CA ASN A 124 -4.80 12.25 -6.04
C ASN A 124 -3.79 13.09 -5.25
N ASN A 125 -3.90 14.42 -5.41
CA ASN A 125 -3.07 15.41 -4.71
C ASN A 125 -3.73 15.89 -3.40
N HIS A 126 -4.83 15.26 -2.95
CA HIS A 126 -5.44 15.59 -1.68
C HIS A 126 -4.46 15.28 -0.55
N LEU A 127 -4.37 16.16 0.44
CA LEU A 127 -3.55 15.90 1.62
C LEU A 127 -4.34 14.95 2.51
N HIS A 128 -3.76 13.77 2.77
CA HIS A 128 -4.39 12.74 3.58
C HIS A 128 -3.87 12.80 5.02
N HIS A 129 -4.69 12.29 5.94
CA HIS A 129 -4.40 12.36 7.36
C HIS A 129 -3.82 11.03 7.85
N TYR A 130 -2.60 11.09 8.39
CA TYR A 130 -2.01 10.00 9.13
C TYR A 130 -1.36 10.53 10.40
N ASN A 131 -1.84 10.09 11.57
CA ASN A 131 -1.27 10.45 12.86
C ASN A 131 -0.87 9.16 13.59
N GLU A 132 0.42 9.05 13.91
CA GLU A 132 1.02 7.91 14.60
C GLU A 132 0.29 7.58 15.91
N ALA A 133 -0.02 8.60 16.74
CA ALA A 133 -0.68 8.40 18.02
C ALA A 133 -2.13 7.88 17.88
N ILE A 134 -2.84 8.30 16.82
CA ILE A 134 -4.18 7.77 16.53
C ILE A 134 -4.06 6.32 16.06
N ALA A 135 -3.09 6.03 15.18
CA ALA A 135 -2.83 4.68 14.70
C ALA A 135 -2.50 3.72 15.87
N GLU A 136 -1.67 4.13 16.83
CA GLU A 136 -1.35 3.33 18.03
C GLU A 136 -2.54 3.09 18.98
N GLU A 137 -3.54 4.00 18.99
CA GLU A 137 -4.71 3.88 19.86
C GLU A 137 -5.82 3.01 19.24
N VAL A 138 -5.96 3.03 17.90
CA VAL A 138 -7.09 2.44 17.18
C VAL A 138 -6.78 1.13 16.44
N LEU A 139 -5.51 0.87 16.09
CA LEU A 139 -5.08 -0.27 15.27
C LEU A 139 -4.23 -1.25 16.09
#